data_AF-A0A5E3XAT2-F1
#
_entry.id   AF-A0A5E3XAT2-F1
#
_cell.length_a   1.000
_cell.length_b   1.000
_cell.length_c   1.000
_cell.angle_alpha   90.00
_cell.angle_beta   90.00
_cell.angle_gamma   90.00
#
_symmetry.space_group_name_H-M   'P 1'
#
loop_
_entity.id
_entity.type
_entity.pdbx_description
1 polymer ?
#
loop_
_entity_poly.entity_id
_entity_poly.type
_entity_poly.pdbx_seq_one_letter_code
_entity_poly.pdbx_strand_id
1 'polypeptide(L)'
;MAKDTSPLVNFATDAKYAKYRALFGDDTALSSFVTNAHGEVLVFRANMAGKVLKDPVVCEEGSVIAVRPPKDQNIADEEFWFAVVKKSNEEGGDIDIRWLVSGAYAHALVEYGRSIILNSDQLKKELSDFSVPRRSLFLTDQDDKAPIGSIKAVLTENEFAGLGFEDGLVFRSSDKYHYFE
;
A
#
# COMPACT_ATOMS: atom_id res chain seq x y z
N MET A 1 -18.95 5.62 -22.86
CA MET A 1 -17.91 5.26 -21.87
C MET A 1 -18.13 6.08 -20.62
N ALA A 2 -18.43 5.46 -19.48
CA ALA A 2 -18.51 6.18 -18.21
C ALA A 2 -17.12 6.73 -17.85
N LYS A 3 -17.06 8.00 -17.48
CA LYS A 3 -15.86 8.64 -16.97
C LYS A 3 -15.71 8.14 -15.54
N ASP A 4 -14.66 7.39 -15.24
CA ASP A 4 -14.32 7.13 -13.85
C ASP A 4 -13.73 8.45 -13.33
N THR A 5 -14.53 9.18 -12.57
CA THR A 5 -14.19 10.49 -11.99
C THR A 5 -13.91 10.38 -10.50
N SER A 6 -13.80 9.16 -9.97
CA SER A 6 -13.53 9.01 -8.56
C SER A 6 -12.16 9.59 -8.23
N PRO A 7 -12.07 10.36 -7.14
CA PRO A 7 -10.80 10.94 -6.73
C PRO A 7 -9.80 9.83 -6.37
N LEU A 8 -8.52 10.20 -6.33
CA LEU A 8 -7.48 9.31 -5.82
C LEU A 8 -7.72 9.08 -4.32
N VAL A 9 -7.38 7.88 -3.86
CA VAL A 9 -7.36 7.61 -2.42
C VAL A 9 -6.09 8.24 -1.82
N ASN A 10 -6.24 9.02 -0.74
CA ASN A 10 -5.10 9.68 -0.09
C ASN A 10 -5.17 9.61 1.44
N PHE A 11 -4.25 8.89 2.06
CA PHE A 11 -4.19 8.69 3.51
C PHE A 11 -3.71 9.92 4.30
N ALA A 12 -3.05 10.89 3.64
CA ALA A 12 -2.59 12.12 4.26
C ALA A 12 -3.72 13.18 4.30
N THR A 13 -4.51 13.29 3.24
CA THR A 13 -5.50 14.36 3.09
C THR A 13 -6.94 13.92 3.34
N ASP A 14 -7.34 12.70 3.00
CA ASP A 14 -8.73 12.25 3.13
C ASP A 14 -9.16 12.19 4.61
N ALA A 15 -10.30 12.81 4.92
CA ALA A 15 -10.83 12.85 6.28
C ALA A 15 -11.10 11.45 6.87
N LYS A 16 -11.46 10.48 6.03
CA LYS A 16 -11.71 9.08 6.43
C LYS A 16 -10.46 8.37 6.96
N TYR A 17 -9.27 8.85 6.64
CA TYR A 17 -7.98 8.29 7.08
C TYR A 17 -7.24 9.18 8.08
N ALA A 18 -7.93 10.15 8.70
CA ALA A 18 -7.30 11.15 9.56
C ALA A 18 -6.44 10.55 10.68
N LYS A 19 -6.76 9.35 11.19
CA LYS A 19 -5.96 8.66 12.21
C LYS A 19 -4.57 8.22 11.74
N TYR A 20 -4.38 8.07 10.43
CA TYR A 20 -3.10 7.73 9.83
C TYR A 20 -2.26 8.97 9.51
N ARG A 21 -2.72 10.18 9.83
CA ARG A 21 -1.97 11.40 9.55
C ARG A 21 -0.60 11.46 10.22
N ALA A 22 -0.48 10.86 11.42
CA ALA A 22 0.80 10.75 12.13
C ALA A 22 1.85 9.90 11.38
N LEU A 23 1.46 9.18 10.32
CA LEU A 23 2.41 8.54 9.41
C LEU A 23 3.16 9.56 8.55
N PHE A 24 2.58 10.73 8.34
CA PHE A 24 3.14 11.81 7.55
C PHE A 24 3.67 12.86 8.54
N GLY A 25 4.85 13.42 8.31
CA GLY A 25 5.53 14.28 9.30
C GLY A 25 4.71 15.53 9.66
N ASP A 26 4.94 16.09 10.85
CA ASP A 26 4.18 17.26 11.36
C ASP A 26 4.31 18.54 10.50
N ASP A 27 5.34 18.61 9.64
CA ASP A 27 5.74 19.81 8.89
C ASP A 27 5.48 19.71 7.36
N THR A 28 4.62 18.78 6.94
CA THR A 28 4.38 18.53 5.52
C THR A 28 3.68 19.71 4.86
N ALA A 29 4.44 20.51 4.13
CA ALA A 29 3.98 21.03 2.86
C ALA A 29 3.63 19.83 1.97
N LEU A 30 2.42 19.27 2.19
CA LEU A 30 1.82 18.16 1.44
C LEU A 30 1.75 18.55 -0.04
N SER A 31 2.83 18.34 -0.81
CA SER A 31 2.81 18.66 -2.25
C SER A 31 3.98 18.12 -3.07
N SER A 32 4.95 17.41 -2.50
CA SER A 32 6.02 16.90 -3.36
C SER A 32 5.54 15.66 -4.11
N PHE A 33 5.51 15.79 -5.42
CA PHE A 33 5.14 14.71 -6.33
C PHE A 33 6.29 13.71 -6.43
N VAL A 34 5.97 12.45 -6.74
CA VAL A 34 6.99 11.47 -7.13
C VAL A 34 7.66 11.94 -8.43
N THR A 35 9.00 12.00 -8.44
CA THR A 35 9.78 12.46 -9.61
C THR A 35 10.68 11.36 -10.16
N ASN A 36 11.08 11.50 -11.43
CA ASN A 36 12.14 10.68 -12.01
C ASN A 36 13.53 11.20 -11.60
N ALA A 37 14.60 10.53 -12.05
CA ALA A 37 15.99 10.93 -11.77
C ALA A 37 16.40 12.32 -12.34
N HIS A 38 15.53 12.96 -13.11
CA HIS A 38 15.72 14.33 -13.63
C HIS A 38 14.86 15.36 -12.89
N GLY A 39 14.15 14.97 -11.83
CA GLY A 39 13.23 15.85 -11.10
C GLY A 39 11.91 16.11 -11.81
N GLU A 40 11.60 15.37 -12.87
CA GLU A 40 10.33 15.52 -13.61
C GLU A 40 9.22 14.71 -12.92
N VAL A 41 8.05 15.33 -12.76
CA VAL A 41 6.87 14.71 -12.15
C VAL A 41 6.42 13.49 -12.94
N LEU A 42 6.24 12.38 -12.25
CA LEU A 42 5.71 11.15 -12.84
C LEU A 42 4.19 11.18 -12.96
N VAL A 43 3.71 10.84 -14.15
CA VAL A 43 2.29 10.73 -14.46
C VAL A 43 1.94 9.30 -14.85
N PHE A 44 0.91 8.76 -14.21
CA PHE A 44 0.38 7.42 -14.45
C PHE A 44 -0.81 7.52 -15.40
N ARG A 45 -0.76 6.73 -16.49
CA ARG A 45 -1.74 6.80 -17.59
C ARG A 45 -2.66 5.59 -17.67
N ALA A 46 -2.55 4.64 -16.74
CA ALA A 46 -3.39 3.46 -16.72
C ALA A 46 -3.92 3.21 -15.31
N ASN A 47 -5.15 2.69 -15.24
CA ASN A 47 -5.76 2.22 -14.00
C ASN A 47 -5.30 0.79 -13.66
N MET A 48 -5.79 0.22 -12.55
CA MET A 48 -5.38 -1.12 -12.12
C MET A 48 -5.72 -2.22 -13.14
N ALA A 49 -6.79 -2.04 -13.92
CA ALA A 49 -7.19 -2.94 -15.01
C ALA A 49 -6.39 -2.76 -16.32
N GLY A 50 -5.39 -1.86 -16.34
CA GLY A 50 -4.59 -1.57 -17.52
C GLY A 50 -5.28 -0.68 -18.57
N LYS A 51 -6.45 -0.12 -18.25
CA LYS A 51 -7.17 0.78 -19.15
C LYS A 51 -6.52 2.16 -19.12
N VAL A 52 -6.25 2.70 -20.32
CA VAL A 52 -5.70 4.05 -20.47
C VAL A 52 -6.68 5.10 -19.93
N LEU A 53 -6.18 5.94 -19.03
CA LEU A 53 -6.89 7.07 -18.45
C LEU A 53 -6.93 8.23 -19.45
N LYS A 54 -8.07 8.93 -19.48
CA LYS A 54 -8.21 10.14 -20.28
C LYS A 54 -7.32 11.26 -19.75
N ASP A 55 -7.33 11.42 -18.43
CA ASP A 55 -6.57 12.41 -17.70
C ASP A 55 -5.54 11.63 -16.85
N PRO A 56 -4.22 11.80 -17.08
CA PRO A 56 -3.20 11.14 -16.27
C PRO A 56 -3.26 11.56 -14.81
N VAL A 57 -2.86 10.67 -13.91
CA VAL A 57 -2.84 10.92 -12.47
C VAL A 57 -1.42 11.07 -11.97
N VAL A 58 -1.22 11.95 -11.00
CA VAL A 58 0.08 12.16 -10.34
C VAL A 58 0.08 11.37 -9.04
N CYS A 59 1.23 10.78 -8.70
CA CYS A 59 1.43 10.15 -7.41
C CYS A 59 2.05 11.16 -6.44
N GLU A 60 1.48 11.25 -5.25
CA GLU A 60 1.91 12.14 -4.17
C GLU A 60 1.93 11.40 -2.84
N GLU A 61 2.46 12.05 -1.81
CA GLU A 61 2.40 11.54 -0.44
C GLU A 61 0.94 11.23 -0.02
N GLY A 62 0.75 10.10 0.64
CA GLY A 62 -0.54 9.56 1.03
C GLY A 62 -1.27 8.76 -0.05
N SER A 63 -0.84 8.84 -1.31
CA SER A 63 -1.44 8.04 -2.40
C SER A 63 -1.31 6.54 -2.14
N VAL A 64 -2.32 5.76 -2.51
CA VAL A 64 -2.18 4.29 -2.58
C VAL A 64 -1.77 3.88 -3.99
N ILE A 65 -0.78 3.00 -4.07
CA ILE A 65 -0.22 2.50 -5.33
C ILE A 65 -0.39 0.99 -5.45
N ALA A 66 -0.57 0.51 -6.68
CA ALA A 66 -0.47 -0.90 -7.04
C ALA A 66 0.93 -1.20 -7.58
N VAL A 67 1.59 -2.19 -7.00
CA VAL A 67 2.93 -2.65 -7.35
C VAL A 67 2.83 -4.09 -7.83
N ARG A 68 3.57 -4.43 -8.89
CA ARG A 68 3.65 -5.83 -9.32
C ARG A 68 4.61 -6.60 -8.41
N PRO A 69 4.18 -7.67 -7.74
CA PRO A 69 5.06 -8.40 -6.84
C PRO A 69 6.17 -9.15 -7.61
N PRO A 70 7.38 -9.26 -7.04
CA PRO A 70 8.40 -10.16 -7.56
C PRO A 70 7.89 -11.61 -7.55
N LYS A 71 8.10 -12.35 -8.65
CA LYS A 71 7.56 -13.71 -8.81
C LYS A 71 8.04 -14.68 -7.73
N ASP A 72 9.26 -14.50 -7.27
CA ASP A 72 9.92 -15.31 -6.24
C ASP A 72 9.44 -15.00 -4.82
N GLN A 73 8.77 -13.87 -4.61
CA GLN A 73 8.25 -13.44 -3.31
C GLN A 73 6.71 -13.57 -3.21
N ASN A 74 6.03 -13.73 -4.35
CA ASN A 74 4.58 -13.80 -4.44
C ASN A 74 4.01 -15.18 -4.06
N ILE A 75 4.20 -15.58 -2.81
CA ILE A 75 3.73 -16.88 -2.29
C ILE A 75 2.21 -17.03 -2.25
N ALA A 76 1.46 -15.93 -2.42
CA ALA A 76 -0.01 -15.90 -2.43
C ALA A 76 -0.60 -15.75 -3.85
N ASP A 77 0.22 -15.76 -4.90
CA ASP A 77 -0.18 -15.62 -6.31
C ASP A 77 -1.06 -14.38 -6.58
N GLU A 78 -0.68 -13.25 -5.98
CA GLU A 78 -1.40 -11.99 -6.10
C GLU A 78 -1.01 -11.24 -7.37
N GLU A 79 -1.97 -10.62 -8.05
CA GLU A 79 -1.68 -9.83 -9.24
C GLU A 79 -0.92 -8.54 -8.89
N PHE A 80 -1.29 -7.92 -7.77
CA PHE A 80 -0.72 -6.68 -7.27
C PHE A 80 -0.55 -6.74 -5.75
N TRP A 81 0.53 -6.11 -5.29
CA TRP A 81 0.68 -5.64 -3.91
C TRP A 81 0.30 -4.17 -3.84
N PHE A 82 -0.09 -3.71 -2.66
CA PHE A 82 -0.52 -2.34 -2.46
C PHE A 82 0.34 -1.66 -1.40
N ALA A 83 0.57 -0.36 -1.55
CA ALA A 83 1.30 0.41 -0.56
C ALA A 83 0.79 1.85 -0.49
N VAL A 84 0.95 2.46 0.68
CA VAL A 84 0.75 3.90 0.89
C VAL A 84 2.10 4.60 0.68
N VAL A 85 2.13 5.64 -0.14
CA VAL A 85 3.33 6.47 -0.32
C VAL A 85 3.52 7.33 0.92
N LYS A 86 4.63 7.12 1.63
CA LYS A 86 4.96 7.80 2.88
C LYS A 86 5.70 9.10 2.65
N LYS A 87 6.56 9.12 1.63
CA LYS A 87 7.31 10.30 1.21
C LYS A 87 7.65 10.17 -0.26
N SER A 88 7.44 11.25 -1.00
CA SER A 88 7.90 11.38 -2.38
C SER A 88 9.42 11.46 -2.48
N ASN A 89 9.96 10.95 -3.58
CA ASN A 89 11.37 10.97 -3.90
C ASN A 89 11.74 12.24 -4.70
N GLU A 90 11.85 13.40 -4.07
CA GLU A 90 12.06 14.68 -4.77
C GLU A 90 13.27 14.68 -5.73
N GLU A 91 14.31 13.91 -5.40
CA GLU A 91 15.55 13.77 -6.18
C GLU A 91 15.55 12.55 -7.12
N GLY A 92 14.41 11.87 -7.28
CA GLY A 92 14.28 10.61 -8.00
C GLY A 92 14.73 9.39 -7.17
N GLY A 93 14.70 8.20 -7.78
CA GLY A 93 15.05 6.93 -7.12
C GLY A 93 13.85 6.21 -6.51
N ASP A 94 14.06 5.42 -5.46
CA ASP A 94 12.97 4.69 -4.82
C ASP A 94 12.11 5.61 -3.95
N ILE A 95 10.83 5.29 -3.85
CA ILE A 95 9.86 5.99 -2.99
C ILE A 95 9.74 5.32 -1.63
N ASP A 96 9.66 6.12 -0.58
CA ASP A 96 9.38 5.60 0.76
C ASP A 96 7.90 5.25 0.85
N ILE A 97 7.61 4.03 1.27
CA ILE A 97 6.28 3.46 1.29
C ILE A 97 6.01 2.70 2.58
N ARG A 98 4.74 2.37 2.79
CA ARG A 98 4.28 1.44 3.79
C ARG A 98 3.35 0.42 3.14
N TRP A 99 3.69 -0.85 3.28
CA TRP A 99 2.96 -1.92 2.62
C TRP A 99 1.55 -2.09 3.20
N LEU A 100 0.66 -2.54 2.34
CA LEU A 100 -0.64 -3.06 2.67
C LEU A 100 -0.58 -4.58 2.47
N VAL A 101 -0.57 -5.34 3.56
CA VAL A 101 -0.51 -6.80 3.56
C VAL A 101 -1.92 -7.37 3.44
N SER A 102 -2.13 -8.27 2.49
CA SER A 102 -3.41 -8.96 2.36
C SER A 102 -3.53 -10.09 3.38
N GLY A 103 -4.76 -10.43 3.73
CA GLY A 103 -5.04 -11.64 4.49
C GLY A 103 -4.55 -12.89 3.75
N ALA A 104 -4.71 -12.96 2.42
CA ALA A 104 -4.23 -14.08 1.62
C ALA A 104 -2.72 -14.30 1.79
N TYR A 105 -1.92 -13.22 1.75
CA TYR A 105 -0.48 -13.28 1.98
C TYR A 105 -0.14 -13.70 3.41
N ALA A 106 -0.82 -13.14 4.41
CA ALA A 106 -0.62 -13.52 5.81
C ALA A 106 -0.92 -15.01 6.07
N HIS A 107 -2.01 -15.54 5.49
CA HIS A 107 -2.33 -16.97 5.55
C HIS A 107 -1.30 -17.83 4.81
N ALA A 108 -0.81 -17.37 3.65
CA ALA A 108 0.23 -18.07 2.88
C ALA A 108 1.58 -18.14 3.65
N LEU A 109 1.94 -17.09 4.40
CA LEU A 109 3.12 -17.10 5.26
C LEU A 109 3.06 -18.20 6.33
N VAL A 110 1.87 -18.49 6.87
CA VAL A 110 1.68 -19.59 7.83
C VAL A 110 1.76 -20.95 7.17
N GLU A 111 1.17 -21.11 5.98
CA GLU A 111 1.10 -22.39 5.26
C GLU A 111 2.44 -22.80 4.64
N TYR A 112 3.13 -21.85 4.00
CA TYR A 112 4.32 -22.11 3.18
C TYR A 112 5.57 -21.36 3.66
N GLY A 113 5.40 -20.33 4.50
CA GLY A 113 6.46 -19.41 4.90
C GLY A 113 7.27 -19.81 6.13
N ARG A 114 7.27 -21.08 6.56
CA ARG A 114 8.05 -21.52 7.74
C ARG A 114 9.56 -21.29 7.61
N SER A 115 10.08 -21.16 6.39
CA SER A 115 11.48 -20.77 6.12
C SER A 115 11.68 -19.26 5.94
N ILE A 116 10.59 -18.47 5.93
CA ILE A 116 10.57 -17.03 5.67
C ILE A 116 10.36 -16.25 6.97
N ILE A 117 9.49 -16.74 7.87
CA ILE A 117 9.17 -16.10 9.15
C ILE A 117 9.44 -17.02 10.34
N LEU A 118 10.07 -16.47 11.38
CA LEU A 118 10.43 -17.22 12.60
C LEU A 118 9.25 -17.41 13.55
N ASN A 119 8.24 -16.54 13.47
CA ASN A 119 7.08 -16.49 14.37
C ASN A 119 5.79 -17.06 13.73
N SER A 120 5.91 -18.02 12.80
CA SER A 120 4.78 -18.59 12.05
C SER A 120 3.66 -19.16 12.94
N ASP A 121 3.99 -19.79 14.07
CA ASP A 121 2.99 -20.32 15.01
C ASP A 121 2.22 -19.20 15.73
N GLN A 122 2.89 -18.10 16.08
CA GLN A 122 2.24 -16.92 16.67
C GLN A 122 1.31 -16.27 15.65
N LEU A 123 1.80 -16.04 14.41
CA LEU A 123 0.99 -15.48 13.34
C LEU A 123 -0.25 -16.36 13.07
N LYS A 124 -0.08 -17.70 13.03
CA LYS A 124 -1.20 -18.63 12.87
C LYS A 124 -2.25 -18.46 13.96
N LYS A 125 -1.82 -18.32 15.21
CA LYS A 125 -2.72 -18.10 16.35
C LYS A 125 -3.46 -16.77 16.19
N GLU A 126 -2.76 -15.68 15.87
CA GLU A 126 -3.37 -14.35 15.71
C GLU A 126 -4.38 -14.33 14.55
N LEU A 127 -4.05 -14.90 13.40
CA LEU A 127 -4.99 -14.99 12.26
C LEU A 127 -6.27 -15.76 12.63
N SER A 128 -6.14 -16.80 13.46
CA SER A 128 -7.28 -17.57 13.97
C SER A 128 -8.09 -16.80 15.00
N ASP A 129 -7.43 -16.22 16.01
CA ASP A 129 -8.06 -15.50 17.13
C ASP A 129 -8.87 -14.30 16.62
N PHE A 130 -8.35 -13.58 15.63
CA PHE A 130 -9.01 -12.42 15.02
C PHE A 130 -9.88 -12.78 13.80
N SER A 131 -9.98 -14.06 13.43
CA SER A 131 -10.74 -14.52 12.26
C SER A 131 -10.44 -13.74 10.98
N VAL A 132 -9.16 -13.46 10.73
CA VAL A 132 -8.70 -12.59 9.64
C VAL A 132 -9.14 -13.16 8.28
N PRO A 133 -10.01 -12.45 7.52
CA PRO A 133 -10.45 -12.90 6.20
C PRO A 133 -9.27 -12.93 5.21
N ARG A 134 -9.31 -13.82 4.20
CA ARG A 134 -8.27 -13.80 3.15
C ARG A 134 -8.36 -12.58 2.21
N ARG A 135 -9.54 -11.96 2.14
CA ARG A 135 -9.83 -10.82 1.25
C ARG A 135 -9.59 -9.45 1.90
N SER A 136 -9.19 -9.42 3.16
CA SER A 136 -8.90 -8.16 3.84
C SER A 136 -7.52 -7.64 3.48
N LEU A 137 -7.34 -6.33 3.63
CA LEU A 137 -6.08 -5.64 3.42
C LEU A 137 -5.74 -4.81 4.65
N PHE A 138 -4.49 -4.88 5.12
CA PHE A 138 -4.04 -4.31 6.39
C PHE A 138 -2.80 -3.45 6.19
N LEU A 139 -2.74 -2.30 6.84
CA LEU A 139 -1.54 -1.48 6.82
C LEU A 139 -0.46 -2.08 7.71
N THR A 140 0.80 -2.08 7.26
CA THR A 140 1.94 -2.51 8.10
C THR A 140 2.47 -1.38 8.98
N ASP A 141 3.22 -1.74 10.02
CA ASP A 141 3.99 -0.77 10.82
C ASP A 141 5.39 -0.46 10.24
N GLN A 142 5.87 -1.27 9.30
CA GLN A 142 7.18 -1.14 8.67
C GLN A 142 7.16 -0.18 7.48
N ASP A 143 8.16 0.69 7.46
CA ASP A 143 8.48 1.52 6.29
C ASP A 143 9.47 0.76 5.39
N ASP A 144 9.32 0.92 4.08
CA ASP A 144 10.11 0.25 3.06
C ASP A 144 10.29 1.16 1.84
N LYS A 145 11.01 0.68 0.82
CA LYS A 145 11.26 1.39 -0.44
C LYS A 145 10.73 0.61 -1.63
N ALA A 146 10.00 1.29 -2.51
CA ALA A 146 9.55 0.73 -3.78
C ALA A 146 10.24 1.43 -4.97
N PRO A 147 10.81 0.66 -5.92
CA PRO A 147 11.30 1.23 -7.16
C PRO A 147 10.14 1.76 -7.99
N ILE A 148 10.26 2.97 -8.54
CA ILE A 148 9.23 3.58 -9.40
C ILE A 148 8.75 2.63 -10.51
N GLY A 149 9.68 1.93 -11.17
CA GLY A 149 9.34 1.06 -12.30
C GLY A 149 8.43 -0.14 -11.93
N SER A 150 8.33 -0.45 -10.64
CA SER A 150 7.46 -1.50 -10.12
C SER A 150 5.99 -1.06 -10.02
N ILE A 151 5.74 0.26 -9.93
CA ILE A 151 4.41 0.85 -9.78
C ILE A 151 3.64 0.73 -11.09
N LYS A 152 2.39 0.26 -11.02
CA LYS A 152 1.51 0.05 -12.18
C LYS A 152 0.35 1.02 -12.23
N ALA A 153 -0.19 1.40 -11.07
CA ALA A 153 -1.29 2.35 -10.98
C ALA A 153 -1.25 3.10 -9.65
N VAL A 154 -1.84 4.30 -9.65
CA VAL A 154 -2.24 5.04 -8.44
C VAL A 154 -3.75 4.86 -8.31
N LEU A 155 -4.22 4.44 -7.14
CA LEU A 155 -5.59 3.98 -6.97
C LEU A 155 -6.55 5.15 -6.79
N THR A 156 -7.70 5.01 -7.43
CA THR A 156 -8.90 5.77 -7.09
C THR A 156 -9.56 5.23 -5.83
N GLU A 157 -10.44 6.01 -5.21
CA GLU A 157 -11.26 5.56 -4.08
C GLU A 157 -12.09 4.31 -4.42
N ASN A 158 -12.62 4.23 -5.64
CA ASN A 158 -13.43 3.09 -6.09
C ASN A 158 -12.60 1.81 -6.19
N GLU A 159 -11.40 1.92 -6.79
CA GLU A 159 -10.48 0.79 -6.90
C GLU A 159 -10.07 0.32 -5.51
N PHE A 160 -9.74 1.25 -4.61
CA PHE A 160 -9.33 0.92 -3.24
C PHE A 160 -10.46 0.30 -2.40
N ALA A 161 -11.68 0.83 -2.51
CA ALA A 161 -12.83 0.29 -1.78
C ALA A 161 -13.12 -1.17 -2.15
N GLY A 162 -12.78 -1.59 -3.37
CA GLY A 162 -12.92 -2.98 -3.82
C GLY A 162 -11.91 -3.96 -3.21
N LEU A 163 -10.87 -3.48 -2.53
CA LEU A 163 -9.77 -4.31 -2.00
C LEU A 163 -10.00 -4.85 -0.59
N GLY A 164 -11.06 -4.43 0.10
CA GLY A 164 -11.36 -4.92 1.46
C GLY A 164 -10.39 -4.39 2.51
N PHE A 165 -9.99 -3.12 2.41
CA PHE A 165 -9.15 -2.49 3.44
C PHE A 165 -9.87 -2.44 4.80
N GLU A 166 -9.23 -3.02 5.82
CA GLU A 166 -9.74 -3.07 7.18
C GLU A 166 -9.09 -1.98 8.03
N ASP A 167 -9.84 -0.89 8.19
CA ASP A 167 -9.40 0.33 8.88
C ASP A 167 -9.10 0.08 10.38
N GLY A 168 -9.58 -1.02 10.98
CA GLY A 168 -9.39 -1.33 12.40
C GLY A 168 -8.14 -2.13 12.76
N LEU A 169 -7.37 -2.62 11.79
CA LEU A 169 -6.31 -3.60 12.05
C LEU A 169 -4.99 -3.21 11.36
N VAL A 170 -3.92 -3.16 12.15
CA VAL A 170 -2.55 -2.91 11.68
C VAL A 170 -1.75 -4.19 11.83
N PHE A 171 -1.11 -4.63 10.74
CA PHE A 171 -0.21 -5.78 10.76
C PHE A 171 1.14 -5.35 11.34
N ARG A 172 1.51 -5.90 12.51
CA ARG A 172 2.79 -5.58 13.15
C ARG A 172 3.86 -6.58 12.73
N SER A 173 4.93 -6.05 12.17
CA SER A 173 6.12 -6.80 11.75
C SER A 173 7.23 -6.82 12.82
N SER A 174 7.11 -6.01 13.88
CA SER A 174 8.14 -5.83 14.91
C SER A 174 7.65 -6.13 16.34
N ASP A 175 8.57 -6.53 17.22
CA ASP A 175 8.33 -6.94 18.63
C ASP A 175 7.78 -5.82 19.57
N LYS A 176 7.40 -4.65 19.06
CA LYS A 176 6.97 -3.52 19.89
C LYS A 176 5.46 -3.27 19.76
N TYR A 177 4.75 -3.61 20.84
CA TYR A 177 3.32 -3.35 20.97
C TYR A 177 3.04 -1.85 21.17
N HIS A 178 2.46 -1.18 20.17
CA HIS A 178 1.82 0.13 20.36
C HIS A 178 0.35 0.04 19.95
N TYR A 179 -0.53 -0.33 20.89
CA TYR A 179 -1.97 -0.22 20.69
C TYR A 179 -2.30 1.24 20.42
N PHE A 180 -2.93 1.52 19.27
CA PHE A 180 -3.65 2.77 19.09
C PHE A 180 -4.97 2.59 19.83
N GLU A 181 -5.08 3.25 20.98
CA GLU A 181 -6.33 3.42 21.72
C GLU A 181 -7.34 4.26 20.93
#